data_AF-A0A523VAI8-F1
#
_entry.id   AF-A0A523VAI8-F1
#
_cell.length_a   1.000
_cell.length_b   1.000
_cell.length_c   1.000
_cell.angle_alpha   90.00
_cell.angle_beta   90.00
_cell.angle_gamma   90.00
#
_symmetry.space_group_name_H-M   'P 1'
#
loop_
_entity.id
_entity.type
_entity.pdbx_description
1 polymer ?
#
loop_
_entity_poly.entity_id
_entity_poly.type
_entity_poly.pdbx_seq_one_letter_code
_entity_poly.pdbx_strand_id
1 'polypeptide(L)'
;MNEQVRPSVLHVVAGAAVGLVLAVAIGWWLAPAQTANSSPSALHPDYRDEYVLMIASAYEVEGDLDLVLERLALLDAEEPSAPLVELGERLAAAGNRDADTARVARLAWVLGATTPALVPYLEDAP
;
A
#
# COMPACT_ATOMS: atom_id res chain seq x y z
N MET A 1 -41.51 31.33 -30.46
CA MET A 1 -41.37 32.74 -30.04
C MET A 1 -39.95 32.86 -29.54
N ASN A 2 -39.07 33.30 -30.44
CA ASN A 2 -37.64 32.98 -30.40
C ASN A 2 -36.97 33.93 -29.42
N GLU A 3 -36.31 33.38 -28.40
CA GLU A 3 -35.67 34.14 -27.34
C GLU A 3 -34.63 35.09 -27.95
N GLN A 4 -34.97 36.38 -28.01
CA GLN A 4 -34.01 37.45 -28.27
C GLN A 4 -33.05 37.48 -27.10
N VAL A 5 -32.00 36.66 -27.17
CA VAL A 5 -30.83 36.72 -26.29
C VAL A 5 -30.28 38.14 -26.38
N ARG A 6 -30.61 38.93 -25.36
CA ARG A 6 -30.18 40.33 -25.26
C ARG A 6 -28.65 40.35 -25.34
N PRO A 7 -28.03 41.21 -26.16
CA PRO A 7 -26.58 41.19 -26.39
C PRO A 7 -25.74 41.30 -25.12
N SER A 8 -26.31 41.85 -24.03
CA SER A 8 -25.67 41.87 -22.71
C SER A 8 -25.49 40.47 -22.10
N VAL A 9 -26.45 39.56 -22.29
CA VAL A 9 -26.39 38.19 -21.77
C VAL A 9 -25.32 37.41 -22.52
N LEU A 10 -25.17 37.65 -23.82
CA LEU A 10 -24.12 37.05 -24.64
C LEU A 10 -22.72 37.38 -24.09
N HIS A 11 -22.48 38.63 -23.70
CA HIS A 11 -21.19 39.04 -23.12
C HIS A 11 -20.92 38.39 -21.76
N VAL A 12 -21.95 38.24 -20.92
CA VAL A 12 -21.81 37.57 -19.62
C VAL A 12 -21.48 36.09 -19.81
N VAL A 13 -22.18 35.41 -20.70
CA VAL A 13 -21.93 33.99 -21.01
C VAL A 13 -20.55 33.80 -21.63
N ALA A 14 -20.14 34.68 -22.55
CA ALA A 14 -18.80 34.64 -23.15
C ALA A 14 -17.70 34.83 -22.09
N GLY A 15 -17.85 35.79 -21.19
CA GLY A 15 -16.91 36.01 -20.08
C GLY A 15 -16.82 34.81 -19.13
N ALA A 16 -17.97 34.21 -18.78
CA ALA A 16 -18.02 33.02 -17.94
C ALA A 16 -17.34 31.81 -18.60
N ALA A 17 -17.57 31.60 -19.89
CA ALA A 17 -16.93 30.53 -20.66
C ALA A 17 -15.40 30.70 -20.68
N VAL A 18 -14.92 31.92 -20.94
CA VAL A 18 -13.49 32.23 -20.93
C VAL A 18 -12.88 32.01 -19.54
N GLY A 19 -13.54 32.47 -18.48
CA GLY A 19 -13.08 32.25 -17.10
C GLY A 19 -12.99 30.77 -16.73
N LEU A 20 -13.94 29.96 -17.18
CA LEU A 20 -13.96 28.52 -16.91
C LEU A 20 -12.84 27.79 -17.64
N VAL A 21 -12.60 28.13 -18.92
CA VAL A 21 -11.46 27.61 -19.70
C VAL A 21 -10.13 27.98 -19.03
N LEU A 22 -9.99 29.23 -18.58
CA LEU A 22 -8.79 29.70 -17.90
C LEU A 22 -8.59 29.00 -16.54
N ALA A 23 -9.64 28.83 -15.76
CA ALA A 23 -9.57 28.12 -14.48
C ALA A 23 -9.12 26.66 -14.65
N VAL A 24 -9.64 25.97 -15.67
CA VAL A 24 -9.21 24.61 -16.01
C VAL A 24 -7.76 24.58 -16.50
N ALA A 25 -7.38 25.50 -17.39
CA ALA A 25 -6.01 25.57 -17.91
C ALA A 25 -4.98 25.86 -16.79
N ILE A 26 -5.30 26.81 -15.91
CA ILE A 26 -4.46 27.15 -14.75
C ILE A 26 -4.42 25.99 -13.76
N GLY A 27 -5.57 25.38 -13.45
CA GLY A 27 -5.66 24.22 -12.55
C GLY A 27 -4.83 23.03 -13.05
N TRP A 28 -4.84 22.78 -14.36
CA TRP A 28 -4.06 21.70 -14.98
C TRP A 28 -2.55 21.98 -15.00
N TRP A 29 -2.15 23.25 -15.09
CA TRP A 29 -0.73 23.63 -15.12
C TRP A 29 -0.09 23.75 -13.73
N LEU A 30 -0.86 24.19 -12.72
CA LEU A 30 -0.37 24.37 -11.35
C LEU A 30 -0.55 23.13 -10.47
N ALA A 31 -1.51 22.27 -10.76
CA ALA A 31 -1.66 20.98 -10.09
C ALA A 31 -1.25 19.89 -11.09
N PRO A 32 0.06 19.54 -11.18
CA PRO A 32 0.39 18.25 -11.74
C PRO A 32 -0.35 17.24 -10.87
N ALA A 33 -1.36 16.57 -11.44
CA ALA A 33 -1.87 15.35 -10.86
C ALA A 33 -0.65 14.44 -10.81
N GLN A 34 0.02 14.39 -9.66
CA GLN A 34 0.90 13.29 -9.36
C GLN A 34 -0.04 12.09 -9.36
N THR A 35 -0.23 11.50 -10.54
CA THR A 35 -0.55 10.09 -10.68
C THR A 35 0.59 9.41 -9.97
N ALA A 36 0.42 9.25 -8.66
CA ALA A 36 1.25 8.41 -7.83
C ALA A 36 1.20 7.07 -8.53
N ASN A 37 2.31 6.74 -9.20
CA ASN A 37 2.47 5.51 -9.91
C ASN A 37 2.05 4.40 -8.95
N SER A 38 1.03 3.65 -9.36
CA SER A 38 0.56 2.41 -8.76
C SER A 38 1.64 1.34 -8.92
N SER A 39 2.79 1.58 -8.30
CA SER A 39 3.85 0.60 -8.14
C SER A 39 3.68 0.04 -6.74
N PRO A 40 3.50 -1.28 -6.56
CA PRO A 40 3.50 -1.93 -5.25
C PRO A 40 4.75 -1.62 -4.42
N SER A 41 5.85 -1.22 -5.07
CA SER A 41 7.09 -0.76 -4.45
C SER A 41 7.08 0.69 -3.92
N ALA A 42 6.01 1.46 -4.19
CA ALA A 42 5.81 2.82 -3.67
C ALA A 42 4.77 2.87 -2.53
N LEU A 43 4.41 1.72 -1.96
CA LEU A 43 3.63 1.65 -0.73
C LEU A 43 4.44 2.28 0.42
N HIS A 44 3.81 3.17 1.19
CA HIS A 44 4.36 3.65 2.47
C HIS A 44 4.80 2.43 3.31
N PRO A 45 5.91 2.49 4.06
CA PRO A 45 6.42 1.37 4.87
C PRO A 45 5.32 0.64 5.65
N ASP A 46 4.37 1.38 6.20
CA ASP A 46 3.22 0.85 6.94
C ASP A 46 2.33 -0.09 6.12
N TYR A 47 2.14 0.17 4.81
CA TYR A 47 1.35 -0.72 3.95
C TYR A 47 2.12 -1.96 3.50
N ARG A 48 3.45 -1.91 3.43
CA ARG A 48 4.28 -3.10 3.20
C ARG A 48 4.13 -4.04 4.38
N ASP A 49 4.14 -3.50 5.58
CA ASP A 49 4.00 -4.25 6.83
C ASP A 49 2.62 -4.92 6.92
N GLU A 50 1.56 -4.18 6.60
CA GLU A 50 0.19 -4.70 6.58
C GLU A 50 -0.01 -5.75 5.47
N TYR A 51 0.63 -5.59 4.31
CA TYR A 51 0.62 -6.58 3.24
C TYR A 51 1.37 -7.87 3.63
N VAL A 52 2.52 -7.78 4.27
CA VAL A 52 3.26 -8.94 4.80
C VAL A 52 2.43 -9.67 5.86
N LEU A 53 1.75 -8.93 6.73
CA LEU A 53 0.86 -9.52 7.73
C LEU A 53 -0.35 -10.22 7.10
N MET A 54 -0.91 -9.63 6.03
CA MET A 54 -1.95 -10.26 5.23
C MET A 54 -1.45 -11.57 4.59
N ILE A 55 -0.23 -11.61 4.04
CA ILE A 55 0.37 -12.85 3.51
C ILE A 55 0.49 -13.90 4.63
N ALA A 56 0.99 -13.51 5.79
CA ALA A 56 1.15 -14.41 6.92
C ALA A 56 -0.20 -14.94 7.46
N SER A 57 -1.26 -14.14 7.37
CA SER A 57 -2.61 -14.58 7.75
C SER A 57 -3.27 -15.47 6.71
N ALA A 58 -3.10 -15.17 5.41
CA ALA A 58 -3.56 -16.03 4.33
C ALA A 58 -2.89 -17.41 4.41
N TYR A 59 -1.60 -17.48 4.74
CA TYR A 59 -0.89 -18.74 4.91
C TYR A 59 -1.50 -19.65 5.99
N GLU A 60 -1.98 -19.11 7.11
CA GLU A 60 -2.61 -19.94 8.15
C GLU A 60 -3.90 -20.63 7.67
N VAL A 61 -4.57 -20.06 6.67
CA VAL A 61 -5.81 -20.60 6.10
C VAL A 61 -5.52 -21.49 4.90
N GLU A 62 -4.64 -21.04 4.01
CA GLU A 62 -4.35 -21.70 2.72
C GLU A 62 -3.26 -22.76 2.84
N GLY A 63 -2.26 -22.55 3.70
CA GLY A 63 -1.11 -23.45 3.88
C GLY A 63 -0.15 -23.52 2.68
N ASP A 64 -0.30 -22.61 1.72
CA ASP A 64 0.47 -22.61 0.46
C ASP A 64 1.74 -21.76 0.59
N LEU A 65 2.89 -22.42 0.73
CA LEU A 65 4.20 -21.76 0.83
C LEU A 65 4.69 -21.19 -0.51
N ASP A 66 4.35 -21.82 -1.62
CA ASP A 66 4.77 -21.36 -2.94
C ASP A 66 4.09 -20.01 -3.25
N LEU A 67 2.80 -19.90 -2.92
CA LEU A 67 2.03 -18.67 -3.05
C LEU A 67 2.53 -17.55 -2.11
N VAL A 68 2.97 -17.90 -0.90
CA VAL A 68 3.62 -16.95 0.01
C VAL A 68 4.90 -16.40 -0.61
N LEU A 69 5.76 -17.27 -1.13
CA LEU A 69 7.02 -16.87 -1.75
C LEU A 69 6.79 -16.01 -2.99
N GLU A 70 5.81 -16.36 -3.83
CA GLU A 70 5.44 -15.55 -5.01
C GLU A 70 4.98 -14.15 -4.58
N ARG A 71 4.09 -14.04 -3.59
CA ARG A 71 3.57 -12.76 -3.08
C ARG A 71 4.66 -11.93 -2.40
N LEU A 72 5.58 -12.57 -1.69
CA LEU A 72 6.73 -11.92 -1.06
C LEU A 72 7.77 -11.47 -2.09
N ALA A 73 7.96 -12.22 -3.18
CA ALA A 73 8.85 -11.84 -4.28
C ALA A 73 8.39 -10.56 -5.00
N LEU A 74 7.11 -10.18 -4.87
CA LEU A 74 6.61 -8.88 -5.35
C LEU A 74 7.15 -7.70 -4.52
N LEU A 75 7.56 -7.94 -3.28
CA LEU A 75 8.17 -6.95 -2.39
C LEU A 75 9.69 -6.91 -2.54
N ASP A 76 10.30 -8.09 -2.62
CA ASP A 76 11.74 -8.26 -2.81
C ASP A 76 11.99 -9.53 -3.63
N ALA A 77 12.38 -9.35 -4.90
CA ALA A 77 12.60 -10.45 -5.81
C ALA A 77 13.94 -11.16 -5.60
N GLU A 78 14.91 -10.51 -4.95
CA GLU A 78 16.22 -11.10 -4.66
C GLU A 78 16.15 -11.94 -3.37
N GLU A 79 15.46 -11.43 -2.35
CA GLU A 79 15.27 -12.13 -1.08
C GLU A 79 13.82 -12.06 -0.59
N PRO A 80 12.93 -12.95 -1.06
CA PRO A 80 11.51 -12.92 -0.73
C PRO A 80 11.22 -12.95 0.79
N SER A 81 12.06 -13.62 1.58
CA SER A 81 11.90 -13.68 3.03
C SER A 81 12.30 -12.39 3.76
N ALA A 82 13.12 -11.51 3.16
CA ALA A 82 13.63 -10.32 3.83
C ALA A 82 12.53 -9.38 4.35
N PRO A 83 11.49 -9.00 3.58
CA PRO A 83 10.37 -8.20 4.07
C PRO A 83 9.69 -8.78 5.32
N LEU A 84 9.54 -10.11 5.36
CA LEU A 84 8.90 -10.82 6.47
C LEU A 84 9.78 -10.78 7.73
N VAL A 85 11.06 -11.03 7.58
CA VAL A 85 12.04 -10.98 8.68
C VAL A 85 12.13 -9.56 9.24
N GLU A 86 12.23 -8.56 8.38
CA GLU A 86 12.34 -7.15 8.75
C GLU A 86 11.13 -6.67 9.58
N LEU A 87 9.92 -7.05 9.14
CA LEU A 87 8.70 -6.79 9.92
C LEU A 87 8.73 -7.51 11.27
N GLY A 88 9.11 -8.80 11.26
CA GLY A 88 9.19 -9.60 12.47
C GLY A 88 10.14 -9.00 13.51
N GLU A 89 11.33 -8.55 13.09
CA GLU A 89 12.29 -7.90 13.98
C GLU A 89 11.79 -6.57 14.52
N ARG A 90 11.09 -5.76 13.71
CA ARG A 90 10.45 -4.53 14.19
C ARG A 90 9.38 -4.80 15.24
N LEU A 91 8.49 -5.77 15.00
CA LEU A 91 7.44 -6.15 15.95
C LEU A 91 8.04 -6.69 17.25
N ALA A 92 9.09 -7.50 17.16
CA ALA A 92 9.82 -8.00 18.32
C ALA A 92 10.52 -6.88 19.10
N ALA A 93 11.12 -5.90 18.42
CA ALA A 93 11.77 -4.74 19.03
C ALA A 93 10.76 -3.78 19.70
N ALA A 94 9.55 -3.66 19.16
CA ALA A 94 8.45 -2.95 19.79
C ALA A 94 7.94 -3.64 21.06
N GLY A 95 8.30 -4.92 21.28
CA GLY A 95 7.89 -5.71 22.44
C GLY A 95 6.42 -6.14 22.41
N ASN A 96 5.76 -6.06 21.26
CA ASN A 96 4.38 -6.51 21.09
C ASN A 96 4.35 -8.05 20.98
N ARG A 97 3.83 -8.71 22.02
CA ARG A 97 3.50 -10.14 22.02
C ARG A 97 2.08 -10.38 21.53
N ASP A 98 1.78 -9.84 20.35
CA ASP A 98 0.48 -10.01 19.73
C ASP A 98 0.48 -11.27 18.85
N ALA A 99 -0.73 -11.74 18.52
CA ALA A 99 -0.93 -12.89 17.64
C ALA A 99 -0.23 -12.71 16.28
N ASP A 100 -0.09 -11.47 15.84
CA ASP A 100 0.57 -11.07 14.59
C ASP A 100 2.08 -11.31 14.63
N THR A 101 2.76 -10.95 15.73
CA THR A 101 4.19 -11.23 15.91
C THR A 101 4.46 -12.73 15.92
N ALA A 102 3.61 -13.51 16.61
CA ALA A 102 3.73 -14.98 16.63
C ALA A 102 3.46 -15.61 15.25
N ARG A 103 2.48 -15.09 14.51
CA ARG A 103 2.14 -15.52 13.14
C ARG A 103 3.30 -15.28 12.17
N VAL A 104 3.88 -14.07 12.19
CA VAL A 104 5.05 -13.73 11.39
C VAL A 104 6.26 -14.57 11.77
N ALA A 105 6.50 -14.79 13.07
CA ALA A 105 7.57 -15.66 13.57
C ALA A 105 7.43 -17.10 13.06
N ARG A 106 6.21 -17.67 13.11
CA ARG A 106 5.93 -19.01 12.57
C ARG A 106 6.20 -19.08 11.07
N LEU A 107 5.74 -18.10 10.29
CA LEU A 107 5.98 -18.11 8.86
C LEU A 107 7.49 -18.01 8.55
N ALA A 108 8.22 -17.15 9.26
CA ALA A 108 9.67 -17.06 9.13
C ALA A 108 10.36 -18.39 9.47
N TRP A 109 9.86 -19.12 10.46
CA TRP A 109 10.34 -20.46 10.81
C TRP A 109 10.10 -21.51 9.72
N VAL A 110 8.89 -21.56 9.16
CA VAL A 110 8.59 -22.50 8.07
C VAL A 110 9.42 -22.21 6.82
N LEU A 111 9.69 -20.93 6.55
CA LEU A 111 10.55 -20.50 5.43
C LEU A 111 12.05 -20.68 5.72
N GLY A 112 12.45 -21.09 6.92
CA GLY A 112 13.86 -21.23 7.31
C GLY A 112 14.58 -19.89 7.49
N ALA A 113 13.84 -18.80 7.61
CA ALA A 113 14.34 -17.43 7.74
C ALA A 113 14.22 -16.88 9.19
N THR A 114 14.16 -17.75 10.20
CA THR A 114 14.05 -17.33 11.61
C THR A 114 15.29 -16.57 12.07
N THR A 115 15.08 -15.46 12.76
CA THR A 115 16.13 -14.71 13.46
C THR A 115 16.04 -14.90 14.98
N PRO A 116 17.14 -14.68 15.73
CA PRO A 116 17.13 -14.83 17.19
C PRO A 116 16.08 -13.98 17.92
N ALA A 117 15.71 -12.82 17.35
CA ALA A 117 14.68 -11.94 17.88
C ALA A 117 13.28 -12.57 17.85
N LEU A 118 13.03 -13.50 16.92
CA LEU A 118 11.74 -14.15 16.72
C LEU A 118 11.56 -15.44 17.51
N VAL A 119 12.65 -16.04 18.00
CA VAL A 119 12.63 -17.31 18.75
C VAL A 119 11.67 -17.31 19.94
N PRO A 120 11.61 -16.26 20.79
CA PRO A 120 10.67 -16.24 21.92
C PRO A 120 9.19 -16.31 21.52
N TYR A 121 8.86 -15.93 20.29
CA TYR A 121 7.49 -15.85 19.79
C TYR A 121 7.02 -17.15 19.12
N LEU A 122 7.90 -18.15 19.00
CA LEU A 122 7.55 -19.50 18.52
C LEU A 122 6.91 -20.36 19.62
N GLU A 123 7.20 -20.04 20.89
CA GLU A 123 6.73 -20.80 22.07
C GLU A 123 5.35 -20.34 22.58
N ASP A 124 4.98 -19.07 22.31
CA ASP A 124 3.72 -18.43 22.76
C ASP A 124 2.52 -18.70 21.81
N ALA A 125 2.63 -19.66 20.89
CA ALA A 125 1.55 -20.03 19.97
C ALA A 125 0.57 -21.01 20.66
N PRO A 126 -0.75 -20.74 20.71
CA PRO A 126 -1.74 -21.66 21.26
C PRO A 126 -1.89 -22.94 20.43
#